data_AF-A0A8J4YN09-F1
#
_entry.id   AF-A0A8J4YN09-F1
#
_cell.length_a   1.000
_cell.length_b   1.000
_cell.length_c   1.000
_cell.angle_alpha   90.00
_cell.angle_beta   90.00
_cell.angle_gamma   90.00
#
_symmetry.space_group_name_H-M   'P 1'
#
loop_
_entity.id
_entity.type
_entity.pdbx_description
1 polymer ?
#
loop_
_entity_poly.entity_id
_entity_poly.type
_entity_poly.pdbx_seq_one_letter_code
_entity_poly.pdbx_strand_id
1 'polypeptide(L)'
;MWCANRWISEQVDQRKSNVDGVAIREKARSIYDHLAEKEPSGSSPAPGFIASHGWFHRFKQRESGSADKEGAQAYLSTFKSLIEDSDYLPEQVFNADETGLFYKKMGNRT
;
A
#
# COMPACT_ATOMS: atom_id res chain seq x y z
N MET A 1 -3.01 -0.61 -6.05
CA MET A 1 -3.22 0.47 -5.05
C MET A 1 -1.92 1.05 -4.51
N TRP A 2 -0.82 0.27 -4.43
CA TRP A 2 0.50 0.73 -3.99
C TRP A 2 1.03 2.00 -4.70
N CYS A 3 0.87 2.09 -6.03
CA CYS A 3 1.33 3.26 -6.79
C CYS A 3 0.52 4.54 -6.53
N ALA A 4 -0.72 4.42 -6.04
CA ALA A 4 -1.60 5.57 -5.82
C ALA A 4 -1.24 6.25 -4.50
N ASN A 5 -1.10 5.48 -3.41
CA ASN A 5 -0.71 6.00 -2.10
C ASN A 5 0.69 6.63 -2.15
N ARG A 6 1.66 5.93 -2.75
CA ARG A 6 3.01 6.45 -2.94
C ARG A 6 3.01 7.77 -3.71
N TRP A 7 2.23 7.88 -4.80
CA TRP A 7 2.12 9.12 -5.54
C TRP A 7 1.47 10.24 -4.73
N ILE A 8 0.43 9.95 -3.94
CA ILE A 8 -0.23 10.95 -3.09
C ILE A 8 0.76 11.50 -2.07
N SER A 9 1.52 10.64 -1.38
CA SER A 9 2.55 11.07 -0.43
C SER A 9 3.64 11.91 -1.10
N GLU A 10 4.14 11.46 -2.26
CA GLU A 10 5.12 12.22 -3.06
C GLU A 10 4.58 13.59 -3.49
N GLN A 11 3.29 13.72 -3.83
CA GLN A 11 2.68 15.00 -4.19
C GLN A 11 2.51 15.93 -2.98
N VAL A 12 2.10 15.40 -1.82
CA VAL A 12 1.95 16.19 -0.59
C VAL A 12 3.30 16.75 -0.14
N ASP A 13 4.35 15.93 -0.18
CA ASP A 13 5.71 16.33 0.22
C ASP A 13 6.33 17.35 -0.77
N GLN A 14 6.13 17.15 -2.07
CA GLN A 14 6.69 18.05 -3.10
C GLN A 14 5.92 19.36 -3.25
N ARG A 15 4.59 19.36 -3.10
CA ARG A 15 3.74 20.52 -3.38
C ARG A 15 3.24 21.27 -2.16
N LYS A 16 3.55 20.81 -0.94
CA LYS A 16 3.13 21.42 0.35
C LYS A 16 1.64 21.81 0.40
N SER A 17 0.79 21.13 -0.37
CA SER A 17 -0.62 21.45 -0.54
C SER A 17 -1.44 20.17 -0.57
N ASN A 18 -2.68 20.28 -0.07
CA ASN A 18 -3.60 19.14 -0.03
C ASN A 18 -3.94 18.72 -1.47
N VAL A 19 -3.68 17.46 -1.80
CA VAL A 19 -4.06 16.88 -3.08
C VAL A 19 -5.59 16.80 -3.15
N ASP A 20 -6.17 17.40 -4.18
CA ASP A 20 -7.62 17.40 -4.36
C ASP A 20 -8.17 15.99 -4.69
N GLY A 21 -9.40 15.72 -4.25
CA GLY A 21 -10.06 14.43 -4.46
C GLY A 21 -10.32 14.10 -5.93
N VAL A 22 -10.39 15.10 -6.82
CA VAL A 22 -10.42 14.88 -8.27
C VAL A 22 -9.09 14.31 -8.76
N ALA A 23 -7.98 14.94 -8.38
CA ALA A 23 -6.64 14.51 -8.78
C ALA A 23 -6.31 13.09 -8.32
N ILE A 24 -6.74 12.70 -7.12
CA ILE A 24 -6.57 11.32 -6.61
C ILE A 24 -7.32 10.30 -7.48
N ARG A 25 -8.56 10.62 -7.88
CA ARG A 25 -9.38 9.72 -8.71
C ARG A 25 -8.84 9.60 -10.13
N GLU A 26 -8.38 10.70 -10.70
CA GLU A 26 -7.71 10.71 -12.02
C GLU A 26 -6.44 9.87 -11.99
N LYS A 27 -5.60 10.05 -10.97
CA LYS A 27 -4.38 9.24 -10.83
C LYS A 27 -4.70 7.75 -10.65
N ALA A 28 -5.68 7.42 -9.81
CA ALA A 28 -6.10 6.03 -9.61
C ALA A 28 -6.54 5.37 -10.92
N ARG A 29 -7.24 6.12 -11.79
CA ARG A 29 -7.63 5.66 -13.12
C ARG A 29 -6.42 5.45 -14.03
N SER A 30 -5.53 6.44 -14.13
CA SER A 30 -4.29 6.32 -14.92
C SER A 30 -3.44 5.10 -14.49
N ILE A 31 -3.32 4.85 -13.19
CA ILE A 31 -2.60 3.66 -12.69
C ILE A 31 -3.31 2.38 -13.12
N TYR A 32 -4.64 2.32 -13.05
CA TYR A 32 -5.38 1.15 -13.51
C TYR A 32 -5.16 0.89 -15.00
N ASP A 33 -5.27 1.92 -15.83
CA ASP A 33 -5.10 1.80 -17.29
C ASP A 33 -3.68 1.30 -17.62
N HIS A 34 -2.64 1.85 -16.99
CA HIS A 34 -1.26 1.39 -17.15
C HIS A 34 -1.01 -0.05 -16.70
N LEU A 35 -1.76 -0.54 -15.70
CA LEU A 35 -1.65 -1.93 -15.26
C LEU A 35 -2.40 -2.86 -16.21
N ALA A 36 -3.60 -2.45 -16.67
CA ALA A 36 -4.38 -3.21 -17.64
C ALA A 36 -3.64 -3.39 -18.96
N GLU A 37 -2.86 -2.41 -19.40
CA GLU A 37 -1.98 -2.51 -20.60
C GLU A 37 -0.87 -3.55 -20.46
N LYS A 38 -0.45 -3.88 -19.23
CA LYS A 38 0.67 -4.78 -18.95
C LYS A 38 0.24 -6.21 -18.64
N GLU A 39 -1.06 -6.47 -18.49
CA GLU A 39 -1.59 -7.79 -18.21
C GLU A 39 -1.49 -8.69 -19.47
N PRO A 40 -1.00 -9.94 -19.35
CA PRO A 40 -0.92 -10.86 -20.48
C PRO A 40 -2.32 -11.23 -20.98
N SER A 41 -2.47 -11.33 -22.31
CA SER A 41 -3.74 -11.49 -23.05
C SER A 41 -4.59 -12.73 -22.72
N GLY A 42 -4.24 -13.52 -21.71
CA GLY A 42 -4.95 -14.73 -21.25
C GLY A 42 -5.88 -14.53 -20.04
N SER A 43 -5.84 -13.38 -19.37
CA SER A 43 -6.77 -13.06 -18.29
C SER A 43 -8.11 -12.56 -18.86
N SER A 44 -9.23 -13.03 -18.30
CA SER A 44 -10.56 -12.51 -18.64
C SER A 44 -10.58 -10.98 -18.44
N PRO A 45 -11.19 -10.20 -19.35
CA PRO A 45 -11.19 -8.76 -19.25
C PRO A 45 -11.78 -8.33 -17.91
N ALA A 46 -10.95 -7.73 -17.06
CA ALA A 46 -11.41 -7.17 -15.80
C ALA A 46 -12.45 -6.09 -16.10
N PRO A 47 -13.58 -6.06 -15.36
CA PRO A 47 -14.55 -4.98 -15.50
C PRO A 47 -13.84 -3.63 -15.30
N GLY A 48 -14.13 -2.66 -16.18
CA GLY A 48 -13.44 -1.38 -16.18
C GLY A 48 -13.46 -0.73 -14.79
N PHE A 49 -12.30 -0.26 -14.33
CA PHE A 49 -12.20 0.42 -13.04
C PHE A 49 -12.79 1.82 -13.13
N ILE A 50 -13.68 2.12 -12.18
CA ILE A 50 -14.29 3.44 -12.04
C ILE A 50 -13.86 4.02 -10.70
N ALA A 51 -13.03 5.07 -10.75
CA ALA A 51 -12.68 5.89 -9.60
C ALA A 51 -13.87 6.79 -9.18
N SER A 52 -14.98 6.18 -8.79
CA SER A 52 -16.21 6.87 -8.42
C SER A 52 -16.09 7.61 -7.08
N HIS A 53 -17.04 8.50 -6.77
CA HIS A 53 -17.14 9.11 -5.44
C HIS A 53 -17.28 8.05 -4.34
N GLY A 54 -18.09 7.01 -4.56
CA GLY A 54 -18.27 5.91 -3.61
C GLY A 54 -17.00 5.09 -3.40
N TRP A 55 -16.24 4.84 -4.47
CA TRP A 55 -14.92 4.22 -4.37
C TRP A 55 -13.96 5.07 -3.54
N PHE A 56 -13.85 6.37 -3.85
CA PHE A 56 -12.94 7.27 -3.16
C PHE A 56 -13.28 7.45 -1.68
N HIS A 57 -14.58 7.51 -1.34
CA HIS A 57 -15.03 7.53 0.05
C HIS A 57 -14.56 6.29 0.83
N ARG A 58 -14.77 5.10 0.26
CA ARG A 58 -14.34 3.83 0.88
C ARG A 58 -12.82 3.72 0.95
N PHE A 59 -12.11 4.21 -0.06
CA PHE A 59 -10.66 4.30 -0.07
C PHE A 59 -10.18 5.14 1.11
N LYS A 60 -10.66 6.39 1.25
CA LYS A 60 -10.31 7.24 2.39
C LYS A 60 -10.61 6.60 3.74
N GLN A 61 -11.73 5.89 3.86
CA GLN A 61 -12.10 5.22 5.11
C GLN A 61 -11.15 4.08 5.48
N ARG A 62 -10.56 3.39 4.49
CA ARG A 62 -9.54 2.36 4.72
C ARG A 62 -8.19 2.99 5.09
N GLU A 63 -7.81 4.04 4.38
CA GLU A 63 -6.55 4.77 4.64
C GLU A 63 -6.61 5.64 5.92
N SER A 64 -7.80 5.89 6.48
CA SER A 64 -7.96 6.62 7.74
C SER A 64 -7.77 5.77 8.99
N GLY A 65 -7.48 4.47 8.84
CA GLY A 65 -7.05 3.64 9.97
C GLY A 65 -5.75 4.20 10.52
N SER A 66 -5.82 4.89 11.67
CA SER A 66 -4.60 5.32 12.36
C SER A 66 -3.82 4.07 12.75
N ALA A 67 -2.53 4.05 12.42
CA ALA A 67 -1.61 3.10 13.02
C ALA A 67 -1.69 3.20 14.55
N ASP A 68 -1.63 2.05 15.24
CA ASP A 68 -1.56 1.97 16.69
C ASP A 68 -0.16 2.39 17.14
N LYS A 69 0.00 3.69 17.38
CA LYS A 69 1.31 4.28 17.72
C LYS A 69 1.77 3.79 19.09
N GLU A 70 0.85 3.61 20.02
CA GLU A 70 1.09 3.13 21.37
C GLU A 70 1.57 1.67 21.34
N GLY A 71 0.89 0.81 20.57
CA GLY A 71 1.32 -0.57 20.34
C GLY A 71 2.68 -0.66 19.66
N ALA A 72 2.93 0.16 18.63
CA ALA A 72 4.23 0.22 17.96
C ALA A 72 5.35 0.64 18.90
N GLN A 73 5.14 1.65 19.74
CA GLN A 73 6.11 2.11 20.74
C GLN A 73 6.39 1.03 21.79
N ALA A 74 5.34 0.36 22.30
CA ALA A 74 5.49 -0.72 23.26
C ALA A 74 6.27 -1.92 22.70
N TYR A 75 6.21 -2.16 21.39
CA TYR A 75 6.88 -3.27 20.73
C TYR A 75 8.35 -3.00 20.34
N LEU A 76 8.84 -1.77 20.44
CA LEU A 76 10.18 -1.38 19.99
C LEU A 76 11.30 -2.21 20.63
N SER A 77 11.21 -2.53 21.92
CA SER A 77 12.22 -3.32 22.62
C SER A 77 12.26 -4.76 22.09
N THR A 78 11.10 -5.38 21.93
CA THR A 78 10.96 -6.75 21.41
C THR A 78 11.47 -6.83 19.98
N PHE A 79 11.17 -5.81 19.17
CA PHE A 79 11.62 -5.75 17.79
C PHE A 79 13.14 -5.64 17.66
N LYS A 80 13.79 -4.84 18.52
CA LYS A 80 15.26 -4.73 18.56
C LYS A 80 15.90 -6.08 18.91
N SER A 81 15.42 -6.76 19.95
CA SER A 81 15.92 -8.08 20.32
C SER A 81 15.73 -9.10 19.20
N LEU A 82 14.60 -9.06 18.48
CA LEU A 82 14.36 -9.95 17.34
C LEU A 82 15.38 -9.76 16.20
N ILE A 83 15.73 -8.51 15.88
CA ILE A 83 16.72 -8.19 14.85
C ILE A 83 18.10 -8.70 15.25
N GLU A 84 18.49 -8.47 16.51
CA GLU A 84 19.78 -8.91 17.07
C GLU A 84 19.87 -10.44 17.13
N ASP A 85 18.84 -11.12 17.62
CA ASP A 85 18.80 -12.58 17.78
C ASP A 85 18.77 -13.33 16.43
N SER A 86 18.16 -12.72 15.41
CA SER A 86 17.99 -13.33 14.09
C SER A 86 19.02 -12.86 13.06
N ASP A 87 19.96 -12.00 13.47
CA ASP A 87 21.01 -11.41 12.63
C ASP A 87 20.47 -10.80 11.31
N TYR A 88 19.33 -10.12 11.41
CA TYR A 88 18.70 -9.49 10.25
C TYR A 88 19.45 -8.22 9.84
N LEU A 89 19.79 -8.13 8.56
CA LEU A 89 20.32 -6.91 7.98
C LEU A 89 19.21 -5.84 7.87
N PRO A 90 19.54 -4.54 7.96
CA PRO A 90 18.57 -3.46 7.75
C PRO A 90 17.80 -3.58 6.43
N GLU A 91 18.44 -4.09 5.37
CA GLU A 91 17.84 -4.32 4.05
C GLU A 91 16.79 -5.45 4.04
N GLN A 92 16.77 -6.29 5.07
CA GLN A 92 15.82 -7.40 5.26
C GLN A 92 14.64 -7.03 6.16
N VAL A 93 14.66 -5.81 6.73
CA VAL A 93 13.61 -5.31 7.62
C VAL A 93 12.61 -4.48 6.81
N PHE A 94 11.40 -5.00 6.65
CA PHE A 94 10.34 -4.35 5.89
C PHE A 94 9.20 -3.92 6.81
N ASN A 95 8.74 -2.67 6.68
CA ASN A 95 7.51 -2.20 7.33
C ASN A 95 6.28 -2.71 6.54
N ALA A 96 5.34 -3.36 7.21
CA ALA A 96 4.14 -3.95 6.61
C ALA A 96 2.84 -3.22 6.98
N ASP A 97 2.93 -2.05 7.62
CA ASP A 97 1.81 -1.31 8.23
C ASP A 97 0.66 -0.96 7.24
N GLU A 98 0.94 -0.86 5.94
CA GLU A 98 -0.05 -0.45 4.92
C GLU A 98 -0.43 -1.56 3.92
N THR A 99 -0.06 -2.82 4.16
CA THR A 99 -0.33 -3.87 3.17
C THR A 99 -1.18 -5.00 3.72
N GLY A 100 -2.39 -5.14 3.15
CA GLY A 100 -3.07 -6.42 3.02
C GLY A 100 -2.27 -7.37 2.14
N LEU A 101 -1.09 -7.78 2.61
CA LEU A 101 -0.29 -8.83 2.01
C LEU A 101 -1.12 -10.11 2.09
N PHE A 102 -1.54 -10.63 0.95
CA PHE A 102 -1.99 -12.03 0.84
C PHE A 102 -0.76 -12.93 1.05
N TYR A 103 -0.33 -13.10 2.30
CA TYR A 103 0.76 -14.01 2.62
C TYR A 103 0.23 -15.44 2.57
N LYS A 104 0.41 -16.12 1.42
CA LYS A 104 0.26 -17.56 1.35
C LYS A 104 1.59 -18.18 1.76
N LYS A 105 1.64 -18.75 2.98
CA LYS A 105 2.80 -19.54 3.41
C LYS A 105 3.01 -20.68 2.41
N MET A 106 4.09 -20.61 1.65
CA MET A 106 4.51 -21.72 0.81
C MET A 106 4.96 -22.84 1.75
N GLY A 107 4.44 -24.05 1.55
CA GLY A 107 4.83 -25.21 2.35
C GLY A 107 6.33 -25.47 2.24
N ASN A 108 6.91 -26.08 3.28
CA ASN A 108 8.33 -26.42 3.29
C ASN A 108 8.65 -27.26 2.05
N ARG A 109 9.69 -26.86 1.32
CA ARG A 109 10.29 -27.70 0.28
C ARG A 109 10.99 -28.84 1.02
N THR A 110 10.41 -30.04 0.95
CA THR A 110 11.14 -31.30 1.14
C THR A 110 12.26 -31.42 0.12
#